data_AF-A0A9W6R4F5-F1
#
_entry.id   AF-A0A9W6R4F5-F1
#
_cell.length_a   1.000
_cell.length_b   1.000
_cell.length_c   1.000
_cell.angle_alpha   90.00
_cell.angle_beta   90.00
_cell.angle_gamma   90.00
#
_symmetry.space_group_name_H-M   'P 1'
#
loop_
_entity.id
_entity.type
_entity.pdbx_description
1 polymer ?
#
loop_
_entity_poly.entity_id
_entity_poly.type
_entity_poly.pdbx_seq_one_letter_code
_entity_poly.pdbx_strand_id
1 'polypeptide(L)'
;MSARNDTASPLLARVLAADAVWDALGGVALVAMPFAGAGVSVAWWPVFVPVGAACLVFAGVLAWAAGGRNMTEIGAVTAVANAVAVVVAVVLLVAFPGLAAALQFLLVALAVGCAVFAVLEWRATRGARAG
;
A
#
# COMPACT_ATOMS: atom_id res chain seq x y z
N MET A 1 -23.30 25.04 6.58
CA MET A 1 -22.69 23.69 6.55
C MET A 1 -21.42 23.77 7.38
N SER A 2 -21.51 23.40 8.66
CA SER A 2 -20.36 23.33 9.56
C SER A 2 -19.56 22.10 9.16
N ALA A 3 -18.37 22.29 8.58
CA ALA A 3 -17.42 21.22 8.42
C ALA A 3 -17.15 20.70 9.82
N ARG A 4 -17.67 19.52 10.15
CA ARG A 4 -17.17 18.75 11.27
C ARG A 4 -15.66 18.69 11.04
N ASN A 5 -14.90 19.33 11.92
CA ASN A 5 -13.54 18.92 12.16
C ASN A 5 -13.69 17.47 12.64
N ASP A 6 -13.64 16.53 11.69
CA ASP A 6 -13.36 15.13 11.97
C ASP A 6 -12.12 15.19 12.85
N THR A 7 -12.31 15.04 14.15
CA THR A 7 -11.24 15.17 15.13
C THR A 7 -10.12 14.26 14.68
N ALA A 8 -9.01 14.87 14.29
CA ALA A 8 -7.89 14.17 13.70
C ALA A 8 -7.46 13.05 14.64
N SER A 9 -7.84 11.81 14.32
CA SER A 9 -7.41 10.65 15.08
C SER A 9 -5.89 10.59 14.94
N PRO A 10 -5.12 10.88 16.01
CA PRO A 10 -3.66 10.94 15.91
C PRO A 10 -3.09 9.58 15.51
N LEU A 11 -3.80 8.52 15.88
CA LEU A 11 -3.51 7.15 15.47
C LEU A 11 -3.72 6.98 13.96
N LEU A 12 -4.86 7.41 13.41
CA LEU A 12 -5.13 7.27 11.97
C LEU A 12 -4.12 8.05 11.13
N ALA A 13 -3.78 9.28 11.54
CA ALA A 13 -2.76 10.07 10.85
C ALA A 13 -1.39 9.37 10.84
N ARG A 14 -0.98 8.77 11.96
CA ARG A 14 0.28 8.01 12.04
C ARG A 14 0.26 6.74 11.20
N VAL A 15 -0.87 6.02 11.16
CA VAL A 15 -1.02 4.82 10.34
C VAL A 15 -0.92 5.18 8.87
N LEU A 16 -1.64 6.20 8.41
CA LEU A 16 -1.58 6.67 7.02
C LEU A 16 -0.18 7.17 6.62
N ALA A 17 0.51 7.88 7.52
CA ALA A 17 1.89 8.31 7.27
C ALA A 17 2.87 7.14 7.19
N ALA A 18 2.70 6.12 8.03
CA ALA A 18 3.53 4.91 7.98
C ALA A 18 3.26 4.09 6.71
N ASP A 19 2.01 3.99 6.29
CA ASP A 19 1.63 3.31 5.05
C ASP A 19 2.17 4.06 3.82
N ALA A 20 2.13 5.39 3.83
CA ALA A 20 2.76 6.20 2.79
C ALA A 20 4.25 5.88 2.60
N VAL A 21 4.99 5.67 3.70
CA VAL A 21 6.41 5.27 3.63
C VAL A 21 6.54 3.86 3.07
N TRP A 22 5.68 2.94 3.49
CA TRP A 22 5.68 1.57 2.99
C TRP A 22 5.42 1.50 1.48
N ASP A 23 4.39 2.19 0.99
CA ASP A 23 4.07 2.28 -0.42
C ASP A 23 5.16 2.98 -1.23
N ALA A 24 5.82 3.99 -0.65
CA ALA A 24 6.95 4.64 -1.30
C ALA A 24 8.11 3.66 -1.50
N LEU A 25 8.46 2.90 -0.44
CA LEU A 25 9.51 1.88 -0.50
C LEU A 25 9.14 0.75 -1.46
N GLY A 26 7.91 0.26 -1.40
CA GLY A 26 7.40 -0.76 -2.30
C GLY A 26 7.39 -0.32 -3.75
N GLY A 27 6.96 0.93 -4.01
CA GLY A 27 6.96 1.54 -5.33
C GLY A 27 8.36 1.65 -5.92
N VAL A 28 9.34 2.16 -5.14
CA VAL A 28 10.75 2.20 -5.55
C VAL A 28 11.28 0.80 -5.82
N ALA A 29 11.00 -0.16 -4.93
CA ALA A 29 11.45 -1.53 -5.09
C ALA A 29 10.91 -2.16 -6.39
N LEU A 30 9.61 -1.98 -6.69
CA LEU A 30 8.98 -2.48 -7.91
C LEU A 30 9.57 -1.85 -9.18
N VAL A 31 9.80 -0.53 -9.18
CA VAL A 31 10.42 0.17 -10.31
C VAL A 31 11.88 -0.26 -10.49
N ALA A 32 12.62 -0.47 -9.41
CA ALA A 32 14.02 -0.87 -9.44
C ALA A 32 14.22 -2.37 -9.72
N MET A 33 13.23 -3.22 -9.40
CA MET A 33 13.34 -4.68 -9.45
C MET A 33 13.90 -5.22 -10.78
N PRO A 34 13.47 -4.71 -11.95
CA PRO A 34 13.99 -5.20 -13.21
C PRO A 34 15.45 -4.82 -13.49
N PHE A 35 15.96 -3.77 -12.84
CA PHE A 35 17.34 -3.30 -12.99
C PHE A 35 18.28 -4.00 -12.00
N ALA A 36 17.75 -4.72 -11.02
CA ALA A 36 18.53 -5.34 -9.95
C ALA A 36 19.36 -6.56 -10.40
N GLY A 37 19.28 -6.98 -11.67
CA GLY A 37 20.04 -8.14 -12.19
C GLY A 37 19.66 -9.48 -11.55
N ALA A 38 18.55 -9.54 -10.80
CA ALA A 38 18.16 -10.67 -9.96
C ALA A 38 17.40 -11.79 -10.73
N GLY A 39 17.73 -12.00 -12.00
CA GLY A 39 17.05 -12.99 -12.85
C GLY A 39 15.60 -12.63 -13.21
N VAL A 40 15.19 -11.37 -13.00
CA VAL A 40 13.85 -10.88 -13.40
C VAL A 40 13.85 -10.53 -14.87
N SER A 41 12.94 -11.14 -15.64
CA SER A 41 12.80 -10.85 -17.06
C SER A 41 12.27 -9.44 -17.31
N VAL A 42 12.87 -8.74 -18.27
CA VAL A 42 12.42 -7.44 -18.76
C VAL A 42 10.99 -7.48 -19.32
N ALA A 43 10.48 -8.65 -19.69
CA ALA A 43 9.10 -8.82 -20.13
C ALA A 43 8.06 -8.40 -19.07
N TRP A 44 8.45 -8.33 -17.80
CA TRP A 44 7.57 -7.89 -16.71
C TRP A 44 7.63 -6.38 -16.42
N TRP A 45 8.46 -5.60 -17.13
CA TRP A 45 8.49 -4.13 -17.03
C TRP A 45 7.12 -3.47 -17.16
N PRO A 46 6.30 -3.82 -18.17
CA PRO A 46 5.00 -3.21 -18.36
C PRO A 46 4.03 -3.46 -17.20
N VAL A 47 4.37 -4.38 -16.29
CA VAL A 47 3.60 -4.63 -15.07
C VAL A 47 4.24 -3.91 -13.87
N PHE A 48 5.53 -4.13 -13.61
CA PHE A 48 6.16 -3.60 -12.39
C PHE A 48 6.31 -2.08 -12.37
N VAL A 49 6.63 -1.47 -13.51
CA VAL A 49 6.84 -0.02 -13.55
C VAL A 49 5.53 0.74 -13.30
N PRO A 50 4.40 0.42 -13.98
CA PRO A 50 3.13 1.08 -13.68
C PRO A 50 2.60 0.81 -12.26
N VAL A 51 2.73 -0.43 -11.75
CA VAL A 51 2.30 -0.75 -10.38
C VAL A 51 3.17 0.01 -9.37
N GLY A 52 4.48 0.04 -9.55
CA GLY A 52 5.38 0.79 -8.68
C GLY A 52 5.09 2.30 -8.72
N ALA A 53 4.83 2.87 -9.90
CA ALA A 53 4.41 4.26 -10.03
C ALA A 53 3.06 4.53 -9.33
N ALA A 54 2.11 3.59 -9.42
CA ALA A 54 0.84 3.68 -8.72
C ALA A 54 1.03 3.69 -7.19
N CYS A 55 1.92 2.84 -6.65
CA CYS A 55 2.30 2.87 -5.23
C CYS A 55 2.89 4.24 -4.84
N LEU A 56 3.76 4.83 -5.66
CA LEU A 56 4.33 6.17 -5.38
C LEU A 56 3.26 7.27 -5.36
N VAL A 57 2.31 7.24 -6.30
CA VAL A 57 1.18 8.18 -6.31
C VAL A 57 0.31 7.96 -5.08
N PHE A 58 0.04 6.71 -4.74
CA PHE A 58 -0.76 6.34 -3.59
C PHE A 58 -0.13 6.80 -2.27
N ALA A 59 1.18 6.59 -2.09
CA ALA A 59 1.95 7.15 -0.98
C ALA A 59 1.76 8.67 -0.84
N GLY A 60 1.76 9.40 -1.96
CA GLY A 60 1.47 10.85 -1.96
C GLY A 60 0.06 11.18 -1.44
N VAL A 61 -0.95 10.41 -1.84
CA VAL A 61 -2.33 10.55 -1.35
C VAL A 61 -2.41 10.27 0.16
N LEU A 62 -1.76 9.22 0.65
CA LEU A 62 -1.74 8.85 2.07
C LEU A 62 -1.02 9.90 2.92
N ALA A 63 0.13 10.41 2.45
CA ALA A 63 0.86 11.48 3.12
C ALA A 63 0.04 12.79 3.18
N TRP A 64 -0.67 13.12 2.10
CA TRP A 64 -1.58 14.27 2.07
C TRP A 64 -2.75 14.09 3.06
N ALA A 65 -3.35 12.90 3.09
CA ALA A 65 -4.44 12.57 4.00
C ALA A 65 -4.00 12.66 5.46
N ALA A 66 -2.82 12.14 5.78
CA ALA A 66 -2.22 12.21 7.12
C ALA A 66 -2.03 13.66 7.62
N GLY A 67 -1.98 14.64 6.71
CA GLY A 67 -1.98 16.07 7.01
C GLY A 67 -3.33 16.64 7.50
N GLY A 68 -4.37 15.80 7.65
CA GLY A 68 -5.63 16.16 8.30
C GLY A 68 -6.85 16.30 7.38
N ARG A 69 -6.76 15.89 6.12
CA ARG A 69 -7.86 16.01 5.14
C ARG A 69 -8.43 14.65 4.78
N ASN A 70 -9.75 14.49 4.89
CA ASN A 70 -10.49 13.28 4.49
C ASN A 70 -9.94 11.95 5.07
N MET A 71 -9.26 11.99 6.22
CA MET A 71 -8.54 10.83 6.78
C MET A 71 -9.43 9.60 6.96
N THR A 72 -10.65 9.79 7.48
CA THR A 72 -11.57 8.68 7.78
C THR A 72 -12.11 8.00 6.53
N GLU A 73 -12.28 8.76 5.44
CA GLU A 73 -12.71 8.22 4.15
C GLU A 73 -11.54 7.52 3.46
N ILE A 74 -10.40 8.21 3.37
CA ILE A 74 -9.18 7.67 2.76
C ILE A 74 -8.73 6.41 3.51
N GLY A 75 -8.69 6.42 4.84
CA GLY A 75 -8.34 5.24 5.64
C GLY A 75 -9.29 4.06 5.46
N ALA A 76 -10.58 4.29 5.18
CA ALA A 76 -11.50 3.19 4.84
C ALA A 76 -11.21 2.62 3.46
N VAL A 77 -10.94 3.48 2.48
CA VAL A 77 -10.61 3.08 1.10
C VAL A 77 -9.28 2.34 1.07
N THR A 78 -8.25 2.88 1.73
CA THR A 78 -6.92 2.28 1.77
C THR A 78 -6.92 0.93 2.47
N ALA A 79 -7.70 0.76 3.55
CA ALA A 79 -7.83 -0.53 4.21
C ALA A 79 -8.31 -1.63 3.23
N VAL A 80 -9.26 -1.29 2.35
CA VAL A 80 -9.77 -2.20 1.31
C VAL A 80 -8.73 -2.37 0.20
N ALA A 81 -8.11 -1.29 -0.27
CA ALA A 81 -7.09 -1.34 -1.32
C ALA A 81 -5.91 -2.23 -0.93
N ASN A 82 -5.41 -2.07 0.29
CA ASN A 82 -4.37 -2.91 0.88
C ASN A 82 -4.80 -4.38 0.93
N ALA A 83 -6.02 -4.69 1.39
CA ALA A 83 -6.53 -6.06 1.40
C ALA A 83 -6.63 -6.67 -0.02
N VAL A 84 -7.04 -5.87 -1.02
CA VAL A 84 -7.08 -6.29 -2.42
C VAL A 84 -5.67 -6.56 -2.95
N ALA A 85 -4.68 -5.72 -2.62
CA ALA A 85 -3.29 -5.92 -3.01
C ALA A 85 -2.74 -7.26 -2.50
N VAL A 86 -3.09 -7.65 -1.26
CA VAL A 86 -2.76 -8.98 -0.71
C VAL A 86 -3.33 -10.10 -1.57
N VAL A 87 -4.62 -10.03 -1.91
CA VAL A 87 -5.28 -11.04 -2.74
C VAL A 87 -4.60 -11.16 -4.10
N VAL A 88 -4.29 -10.03 -4.74
CA VAL A 88 -3.58 -10.00 -6.02
C VAL A 88 -2.20 -10.64 -5.89
N ALA A 89 -1.43 -10.30 -4.86
CA ALA A 89 -0.10 -10.87 -4.64
C ALA A 89 -0.17 -12.40 -4.43
N VAL A 90 -1.14 -12.89 -3.65
CA VAL A 90 -1.36 -14.33 -3.45
C VAL A 90 -1.72 -15.02 -4.77
N VAL A 91 -2.62 -14.44 -5.56
CA VAL A 91 -2.99 -14.98 -6.88
C VAL A 91 -1.77 -15.06 -7.79
N LEU A 92 -0.92 -14.03 -7.82
CA LEU A 92 0.31 -14.03 -8.63
C LEU A 92 1.29 -15.12 -8.17
N LEU A 93 1.48 -15.29 -6.86
CA LEU A 93 2.37 -16.33 -6.31
C LEU A 93 1.86 -17.74 -6.64
N VAL A 94 0.55 -17.97 -6.59
CA VAL A 94 -0.07 -19.27 -6.90
C VAL A 94 -0.08 -19.56 -8.39
N ALA A 95 -0.42 -18.57 -9.22
CA ALA A 95 -0.54 -18.74 -10.67
C ALA A 95 0.83 -18.85 -11.37
N PHE A 96 1.87 -18.27 -10.78
CA PHE A 96 3.22 -18.23 -11.35
C PHE A 96 4.28 -18.77 -10.37
N PRO A 97 4.30 -20.09 -10.07
CA PRO A 97 5.26 -20.67 -9.13
C PRO A 97 6.73 -20.59 -9.62
N GLY A 98 6.94 -20.36 -10.92
CA GLY A 98 8.26 -20.22 -11.55
C GLY A 98 8.83 -18.80 -11.56
N LEU A 99 8.22 -17.83 -10.85
CA LEU A 99 8.79 -16.49 -10.73
C LEU A 99 10.19 -16.53 -10.09
N ALA A 100 11.06 -15.60 -10.48
CA ALA A 100 12.38 -15.46 -9.85
C ALA A 100 12.23 -15.30 -8.32
N ALA A 101 13.08 -15.97 -7.54
CA ALA A 101 12.97 -15.98 -6.07
C ALA A 101 12.91 -14.57 -5.48
N ALA A 102 13.73 -13.64 -5.99
CA ALA A 102 13.74 -12.25 -5.53
C ALA A 102 12.38 -11.55 -5.72
N LEU A 103 11.68 -11.86 -6.82
CA LEU A 103 10.33 -11.35 -7.06
C LEU A 103 9.30 -12.02 -6.14
N GLN A 104 9.42 -13.31 -5.87
CA GLN A 104 8.56 -13.99 -4.90
C GLN A 104 8.71 -13.35 -3.51
N PHE A 105 9.96 -13.13 -3.06
CA PHE A 105 10.24 -12.45 -1.79
C PHE A 105 9.67 -11.03 -1.75
N LEU A 106 9.82 -10.26 -2.83
CA LEU A 106 9.25 -8.92 -2.92
C LEU A 106 7.71 -8.94 -2.82
N LEU A 107 7.05 -9.82 -3.57
CA LEU A 107 5.59 -9.96 -3.52
C LEU A 107 5.10 -10.38 -2.13
N VAL A 108 5.79 -11.31 -1.47
CA VAL A 108 5.47 -11.72 -0.10
C VAL A 108 5.66 -10.56 0.87
N ALA A 109 6.77 -9.83 0.78
CA ALA A 109 7.04 -8.68 1.64
C ALA A 109 5.94 -7.61 1.49
N LEU A 110 5.62 -7.23 0.25
CA LEU A 110 4.54 -6.29 -0.10
C LEU A 110 3.20 -6.76 0.46
N ALA A 111 2.83 -8.02 0.23
CA ALA A 111 1.58 -8.59 0.73
C ALA A 111 1.50 -8.56 2.26
N VAL A 112 2.57 -8.88 2.98
CA VAL A 112 2.59 -8.82 4.45
C VAL A 112 2.40 -7.39 4.95
N GLY A 113 3.10 -6.42 4.36
CA GLY A 113 2.93 -5.02 4.73
C GLY A 113 1.51 -4.51 4.46
N CYS A 114 0.96 -4.77 3.27
CA CYS A 114 -0.42 -4.42 2.94
C CYS A 114 -1.42 -5.11 3.88
N ALA A 115 -1.21 -6.38 4.26
CA ALA A 115 -2.08 -7.05 5.22
C ALA A 115 -2.06 -6.36 6.59
N VAL A 116 -0.89 -5.94 7.07
CA VAL A 116 -0.74 -5.21 8.33
C VAL A 116 -1.46 -3.86 8.25
N PHE A 117 -1.23 -3.07 7.20
CA PHE A 117 -1.84 -1.76 7.05
C PHE A 117 -3.36 -1.85 6.86
N ALA A 118 -3.87 -2.82 6.09
CA ALA A 118 -5.30 -3.07 5.98
C ALA A 118 -5.98 -3.22 7.35
N VAL A 119 -5.37 -4.00 8.25
CA VAL A 119 -5.90 -4.20 9.60
C VAL A 119 -5.78 -2.94 10.46
N LEU A 120 -4.64 -2.25 10.42
CA LEU A 120 -4.39 -1.05 11.21
C LEU A 120 -5.33 0.09 10.82
N GLU A 121 -5.50 0.31 9.52
CA GLU A 121 -6.37 1.35 8.97
C GLU A 121 -7.84 1.05 9.24
N TRP A 122 -8.26 -0.19 9.10
CA TRP A 122 -9.62 -0.60 9.45
C TRP A 122 -9.93 -0.31 10.93
N ARG A 123 -9.00 -0.67 11.83
CA ARG A 123 -9.14 -0.43 13.28
C ARG A 123 -9.12 1.06 13.61
N ALA A 124 -8.16 1.80 13.06
CA ALA A 124 -8.01 3.23 13.30
C ALA A 124 -9.22 4.03 12.78
N THR A 125 -9.75 3.65 11.61
CA THR A 125 -10.94 4.26 11.01
C THR A 125 -12.20 3.96 11.80
N ARG A 126 -12.39 2.73 12.27
CA ARG A 126 -13.53 2.40 13.17
C ARG A 126 -13.45 3.15 14.49
N GLY A 127 -12.26 3.24 15.08
CA GLY A 127 -12.04 4.01 16.30
C GLY A 127 -12.35 5.49 16.11
N ALA A 128 -11.94 6.08 14.99
CA ALA A 128 -12.20 7.49 14.66
C ALA A 128 -13.70 7.80 14.46
N ARG A 129 -14.52 6.82 14.06
CA ARG A 129 -15.98 6.99 13.89
C ARG A 129 -16.78 6.82 15.18
N ALA A 130 -16.18 6.25 16.21
CA ALA A 130 -16.85 5.92 17.47
C ALA A 130 -16.64 6.96 18.58
N GLY A 131 -15.63 7.83 18.45
CA GLY A 131 -15.39 8.99 19.33
C GLY A 131 -16.00 10.26 18.76
#